data_AF-A0A9W6AXY4-F1
#
_entry.id   AF-A0A9W6AXY4-F1
#
_cell.length_a   1.000
_cell.length_b   1.000
_cell.length_c   1.000
_cell.angle_alpha   90.00
_cell.angle_beta   90.00
_cell.angle_gamma   90.00
#
_symmetry.space_group_name_H-M   'P 1'
#
loop_
_entity.id
_entity.type
_entity.pdbx_description
1 polymer ?
#
loop_
_entity_poly.entity_id
_entity_poly.type
_entity_poly.pdbx_seq_one_letter_code
_entity_poly.pdbx_strand_id
1 'polypeptide(L)'
;MVIMPIFGLALFIWAVATAHGFGPVFSKPSQITDGTPVAVVFLQCVTSAIGPKATLALNMPDFTRYAHSPRQIIWTQALGLIVLVSLCGVLGATVTSASEIIYGVQTWNPLQVAALWNNRAAQFFAALCWSLAAIGTNLSANSVSFSNDLSLWFPRYINARRGAYVCAVLSILSCPWYIQEDAASFSSFLGGYSLFLGSLAGIIIVDYWIIRRRQLRVHSLYDPRGTHFFTRGFNLRAFAAFICGIAPNLPGLANACGQSGVPVGAVYLYSLSWLVSILVSGGVYWGLCKVWPVAVDDDEGGIWEGVEVTTKEVENSAH
;
A
#
# COMPACT_ATOMS: atom_id res chain seq x y z
N MET A 1 -18.88 3.70 -8.12
CA MET A 1 -19.05 2.87 -6.90
C MET A 1 -19.90 3.62 -5.86
N VAL A 2 -21.20 3.84 -6.11
CA VAL A 2 -22.11 4.49 -5.13
C VAL A 2 -22.78 3.46 -4.22
N ILE A 3 -22.88 2.21 -4.69
CA ILE A 3 -23.57 1.11 -3.99
C ILE A 3 -22.88 0.73 -2.68
N MET A 4 -21.54 0.67 -2.66
CA MET A 4 -20.81 0.18 -1.50
C MET A 4 -20.89 1.11 -0.28
N PRO A 5 -20.75 2.44 -0.39
CA PRO A 5 -21.00 3.34 0.74
C PRO A 5 -22.42 3.22 1.31
N ILE A 6 -23.44 3.08 0.46
CA ILE A 6 -24.84 2.88 0.89
C ILE A 6 -24.98 1.56 1.65
N PHE A 7 -24.41 0.48 1.12
CA PHE A 7 -24.41 -0.82 1.79
C PHE A 7 -23.66 -0.79 3.12
N GLY A 8 -22.51 -0.13 3.19
CA GLY A 8 -21.75 0.04 4.43
C GLY A 8 -22.53 0.78 5.51
N LEU A 9 -23.22 1.87 5.15
CA LEU A 9 -24.10 2.60 6.06
C LEU A 9 -25.31 1.76 6.49
N ALA A 10 -25.92 1.01 5.57
CA ALA A 10 -27.03 0.11 5.90
C ALA A 10 -26.58 -0.98 6.88
N LEU A 11 -25.40 -1.57 6.66
CA LEU A 11 -24.80 -2.58 7.54
C LEU A 11 -24.47 -1.99 8.92
N PHE A 12 -24.01 -0.75 8.97
CA PHE A 12 -23.74 -0.03 10.22
C PHE A 12 -25.01 0.21 11.04
N ILE A 13 -26.04 0.75 10.39
CA ILE A 13 -27.32 1.03 11.04
C ILE A 13 -27.91 -0.28 11.56
N TRP A 14 -27.84 -1.35 10.76
CA TRP A 14 -28.23 -2.68 11.20
C TRP A 14 -27.42 -3.15 12.42
N ALA A 15 -26.09 -3.06 12.38
CA ALA A 15 -25.23 -3.49 13.48
C ALA A 15 -25.58 -2.77 14.79
N VAL A 16 -25.71 -1.44 14.76
CA VAL A 16 -26.03 -0.62 15.95
C VAL A 16 -27.45 -0.88 16.45
N ALA A 17 -28.44 -0.96 15.56
CA ALA A 17 -29.83 -1.20 15.94
C ALA A 17 -30.01 -2.59 16.57
N THR A 18 -29.36 -3.62 16.02
CA THR A 18 -29.52 -5.00 16.47
C THR A 18 -28.70 -5.28 17.74
N ALA A 19 -27.52 -4.68 17.87
CA ALA A 19 -26.68 -4.77 19.07
C ALA A 19 -27.11 -3.83 20.20
N HIS A 20 -28.15 -3.01 19.99
CA HIS A 20 -28.66 -2.02 20.95
C HIS A 20 -27.58 -1.02 21.41
N GLY A 21 -26.69 -0.63 20.48
CA GLY A 21 -25.55 0.26 20.74
C GLY A 21 -24.30 -0.11 19.94
N PHE A 22 -23.17 0.52 20.25
CA PHE A 22 -21.88 0.26 19.60
C PHE A 22 -21.21 -1.06 20.06
N GLY A 23 -21.81 -1.74 21.02
CA GLY A 23 -21.32 -3.00 21.61
C GLY A 23 -20.06 -2.85 22.46
N PRO A 24 -19.51 -3.97 22.98
CA PRO A 24 -18.51 -3.95 24.05
C PRO A 24 -17.10 -3.60 23.57
N VAL A 25 -16.81 -3.72 22.26
CA VAL A 25 -15.44 -3.57 21.73
C VAL A 25 -14.82 -2.21 22.08
N PHE A 26 -15.60 -1.13 22.08
CA PHE A 26 -15.11 0.22 22.41
C PHE A 26 -14.91 0.43 23.92
N SER A 27 -15.54 -0.39 24.76
CA SER A 27 -15.49 -0.29 26.22
C SER A 27 -14.59 -1.36 26.86
N LYS A 28 -14.12 -2.34 26.09
CA LYS A 28 -13.21 -3.39 26.57
C LYS A 28 -11.83 -2.78 26.85
N PRO A 29 -11.28 -2.96 28.08
CA PRO A 29 -9.93 -2.49 28.38
C PRO A 29 -8.90 -3.27 27.55
N SER A 30 -7.87 -2.57 27.08
CA SER A 30 -6.73 -3.16 26.37
C SER A 30 -5.84 -3.94 27.34
N GLN A 31 -6.28 -5.12 27.74
CA GLN A 31 -5.47 -6.04 28.56
C GLN A 31 -4.49 -6.79 27.66
N ILE A 32 -3.23 -6.38 27.67
CA ILE A 32 -2.13 -7.09 27.00
C ILE A 32 -1.64 -8.17 27.96
N THR A 33 -1.99 -9.43 27.71
CA THR A 33 -1.63 -10.57 28.55
C THR A 33 -0.15 -10.96 28.46
N ASP A 34 0.54 -10.57 27.39
CA ASP A 34 1.87 -11.09 27.06
C ASP A 34 3.04 -10.21 27.57
N GLY A 35 2.76 -9.18 28.38
CA GLY A 35 3.79 -8.28 28.93
C GLY A 35 4.43 -7.33 27.90
N THR A 36 3.99 -7.38 26.64
CA THR A 36 4.43 -6.47 25.57
C THR A 36 4.05 -5.02 25.90
N PRO A 37 4.96 -4.04 25.75
CA PRO A 37 4.63 -2.64 25.97
C PRO A 37 3.49 -2.17 25.08
N VAL A 38 2.55 -1.39 25.63
CA VAL A 38 1.42 -0.79 24.88
C VAL A 38 1.89 -0.05 23.62
N ALA A 39 3.02 0.64 23.70
CA ALA A 39 3.61 1.35 22.58
C ALA A 39 3.97 0.42 21.40
N VAL A 40 4.48 -0.79 21.67
CA VAL A 40 4.83 -1.75 20.62
C VAL A 40 3.57 -2.26 19.92
N VAL A 41 2.53 -2.60 20.69
CA VAL A 41 1.24 -3.04 20.12
C VAL A 41 0.62 -1.93 19.27
N PHE A 42 0.65 -0.68 19.74
CA PHE A 42 0.18 0.46 18.98
C PHE A 42 0.92 0.60 17.64
N LEU A 43 2.25 0.48 17.64
CA LEU A 43 3.06 0.56 16.43
C LEU A 43 2.82 -0.62 15.48
N GLN A 44 2.59 -1.83 16.01
CA GLN A 44 2.15 -2.98 15.21
C GLN A 44 0.82 -2.71 14.50
N CYS A 45 -0.15 -2.11 15.19
CA CYS A 45 -1.42 -1.71 14.60
C CYS A 45 -1.24 -0.66 13.49
N VAL A 46 -0.37 0.34 13.71
CA VAL A 46 -0.04 1.37 12.69
C VAL A 46 0.56 0.72 11.44
N THR A 47 1.56 -0.14 11.61
CA THR A 47 2.19 -0.87 10.50
C THR A 47 1.19 -1.76 9.76
N SER A 48 0.32 -2.45 10.48
CA SER A 48 -0.74 -3.29 9.88
C SER A 48 -1.76 -2.48 9.10
N ALA A 49 -2.05 -1.23 9.51
CA ALA A 49 -2.93 -0.33 8.77
C ALA A 49 -2.26 0.24 7.50
N ILE A 50 -0.96 0.49 7.53
CA ILE A 50 -0.19 1.01 6.39
C ILE A 50 0.01 -0.07 5.32
N GLY A 51 0.32 -1.30 5.71
CA GLY A 51 0.72 -2.37 4.80
C GLY A 51 -0.20 -2.59 3.59
N PRO A 52 -1.52 -2.78 3.79
CA PRO A 52 -2.47 -2.91 2.67
C PRO A 52 -2.55 -1.70 1.74
N LYS A 53 -2.08 -0.52 2.17
CA LYS A 53 -2.09 0.74 1.40
C LYS A 53 -0.72 1.10 0.81
N ALA A 54 0.34 0.41 1.22
CA ALA A 54 1.70 0.64 0.75
C ALA A 54 1.83 0.51 -0.78
N THR A 55 1.16 -0.47 -1.38
CA THR A 55 1.12 -0.65 -2.85
C THR A 55 0.54 0.53 -3.57
N LEU A 56 -0.64 0.96 -3.11
CA LEU A 56 -1.33 2.11 -3.67
C LEU A 56 -0.49 3.38 -3.53
N ALA A 57 0.24 3.54 -2.42
CA ALA A 57 1.12 4.67 -2.22
C ALA A 57 2.28 4.69 -3.23
N LEU A 58 2.91 3.54 -3.50
CA LEU A 58 4.00 3.42 -4.47
C LEU A 58 3.54 3.56 -5.92
N ASN A 59 2.34 3.05 -6.24
CA ASN A 59 1.77 3.09 -7.59
C ASN A 59 0.87 4.31 -7.82
N MET A 60 0.80 5.23 -6.85
CA MET A 60 0.02 6.46 -6.97
C MET A 60 0.32 7.27 -8.25
N PRO A 61 1.58 7.34 -8.74
CA PRO A 61 1.91 7.97 -10.01
C PRO A 61 1.11 7.48 -11.22
N ASP A 62 0.65 6.22 -11.23
CA ASP A 62 -0.16 5.67 -12.33
C ASP A 62 -1.52 6.35 -12.48
N PHE A 63 -2.08 6.85 -11.38
CA PHE A 63 -3.35 7.56 -11.36
C PHE A 63 -3.14 9.06 -11.47
N THR A 64 -2.15 9.60 -10.78
CA THR A 64 -1.92 11.05 -10.72
C THR A 64 -1.41 11.62 -12.03
N ARG A 65 -0.78 10.81 -12.89
CA ARG A 65 -0.40 11.23 -14.26
C ARG A 65 -1.59 11.66 -15.13
N TYR A 66 -2.81 11.22 -14.79
CA TYR A 66 -4.04 11.59 -15.48
C TYR A 66 -4.80 12.73 -14.78
N ALA A 67 -4.29 13.25 -13.67
CA ALA A 67 -4.94 14.33 -12.94
C ALA A 67 -4.66 15.69 -13.60
N HIS A 68 -5.68 16.53 -13.69
CA HIS A 68 -5.57 17.87 -14.28
C HIS A 68 -4.93 18.90 -13.32
N SER A 69 -4.97 18.66 -12.00
CA SER A 69 -4.44 19.61 -11.01
C SER A 69 -3.84 18.92 -9.78
N PRO A 70 -2.67 19.37 -9.29
CA PRO A 70 -2.07 18.91 -8.04
C PRO A 70 -2.98 19.09 -6.81
N ARG A 71 -3.75 20.20 -6.77
CA ARG A 71 -4.67 20.48 -5.66
C ARG A 71 -5.78 19.43 -5.57
N GLN A 72 -6.27 18.94 -6.70
CA GLN A 72 -7.30 17.90 -6.73
C GLN A 72 -6.76 16.58 -6.15
N ILE A 73 -5.51 16.23 -6.42
CA ILE A 73 -4.87 15.03 -5.84
C ILE A 73 -4.82 15.15 -4.31
N ILE A 74 -4.34 16.27 -3.78
CA ILE A 74 -4.22 16.45 -2.32
C ILE A 74 -5.58 16.33 -1.64
N TRP A 75 -6.61 17.02 -2.15
CA TRP A 75 -7.95 16.98 -1.55
C TRP A 75 -8.61 15.61 -1.66
N THR A 76 -8.50 14.95 -2.81
CA THR A 76 -9.07 13.60 -3.00
C THR A 76 -8.39 12.57 -2.10
N GLN A 77 -7.07 12.66 -1.90
CA GLN A 77 -6.36 11.78 -0.99
C GLN A 77 -6.64 12.10 0.47
N ALA A 78 -6.64 13.37 0.86
CA ALA A 78 -6.93 13.77 2.24
C ALA A 78 -8.35 13.33 2.64
N LEU A 79 -9.35 13.62 1.83
CA LEU A 79 -10.73 13.24 2.12
C LEU A 79 -10.94 11.73 1.97
N GLY A 80 -10.41 11.13 0.90
CA GLY A 80 -10.56 9.71 0.62
C GLY A 80 -9.88 8.83 1.66
N LEU A 81 -8.59 9.04 1.92
CA LEU A 81 -7.83 8.21 2.85
C LEU A 81 -8.20 8.53 4.31
N ILE A 82 -8.22 9.81 4.71
CA ILE A 82 -8.40 10.13 6.13
C ILE A 82 -9.84 9.88 6.56
N VAL A 83 -10.82 10.35 5.81
CA VAL A 83 -12.22 10.26 6.23
C VAL A 83 -12.79 8.88 5.91
N LEU A 84 -12.72 8.43 4.65
CA LEU A 84 -13.42 7.20 4.25
C LEU A 84 -12.77 5.93 4.80
N VAL A 85 -11.44 5.87 4.89
CA VAL A 85 -10.77 4.68 5.48
C VAL A 85 -10.98 4.62 6.98
N SER A 86 -10.92 5.75 7.69
CA SER A 86 -11.23 5.78 9.13
C SER A 86 -12.68 5.37 9.41
N LEU A 87 -13.63 5.84 8.61
CA LEU A 87 -15.02 5.39 8.68
C LEU A 87 -15.15 3.88 8.45
N CYS A 88 -14.43 3.33 7.47
CA CYS A 88 -14.40 1.89 7.23
C CYS A 88 -13.86 1.10 8.44
N GLY A 89 -12.85 1.62 9.13
CA GLY A 89 -12.35 1.03 10.38
C GLY A 89 -13.39 1.00 11.49
N VAL A 90 -14.10 2.11 11.71
CA VAL A 90 -15.20 2.21 12.69
C VAL A 90 -16.35 1.27 12.33
N LEU A 91 -16.68 1.18 11.04
CA LEU A 91 -17.68 0.25 10.51
C LEU A 91 -17.30 -1.20 10.83
N GLY A 92 -16.08 -1.62 10.49
CA GLY A 92 -15.59 -2.97 10.75
C GLY A 92 -15.58 -3.33 12.23
N ALA A 93 -15.09 -2.43 13.08
CA ALA A 93 -15.07 -2.62 14.53
C ALA A 93 -16.49 -2.76 15.11
N THR A 94 -17.41 -1.90 14.70
CA THR A 94 -18.82 -1.94 15.15
C THR A 94 -19.51 -3.22 14.69
N VAL A 95 -19.30 -3.66 13.45
CA VAL A 95 -19.89 -4.91 12.94
C VAL A 95 -19.34 -6.14 13.67
N THR A 96 -18.03 -6.17 13.95
CA THR A 96 -17.40 -7.25 14.73
C THR A 96 -17.99 -7.31 16.15
N SER A 97 -18.12 -6.14 16.78
CA SER A 97 -18.74 -5.96 18.11
C SER A 97 -20.20 -6.44 18.13
N ALA A 98 -20.98 -6.08 17.12
CA ALA A 98 -22.37 -6.51 16.99
C ALA A 98 -22.50 -8.03 16.78
N SER A 99 -21.62 -8.62 15.96
CA SER A 99 -21.58 -10.07 15.74
C SER A 99 -21.34 -10.85 17.03
N GLU A 100 -20.46 -10.33 17.90
CA GLU A 100 -20.19 -10.94 19.22
C GLU A 100 -21.45 -10.95 20.10
N ILE A 101 -22.21 -9.85 20.15
CA ILE A 101 -23.44 -9.76 20.97
C ILE A 101 -24.55 -10.65 20.40
N ILE A 102 -24.76 -10.61 19.09
CA ILE A 102 -25.94 -11.23 18.45
C ILE A 102 -25.73 -12.74 18.30
N TYR A 103 -24.53 -13.16 17.90
CA TYR A 103 -24.23 -14.53 17.50
C TYR A 103 -23.21 -15.23 18.41
N GLY A 104 -22.55 -14.51 19.33
CA GLY A 104 -21.48 -15.09 20.16
C GLY A 104 -20.19 -15.39 19.38
N VAL A 105 -20.07 -14.93 18.13
CA VAL A 105 -18.94 -15.19 17.25
C VAL A 105 -18.24 -13.88 16.91
N GLN A 106 -16.94 -13.81 17.21
CA GLN A 106 -16.08 -12.71 16.75
C GLN A 106 -15.52 -13.05 15.37
N THR A 107 -15.91 -12.27 14.36
CA THR A 107 -15.35 -12.39 13.00
C THR A 107 -14.95 -11.02 12.45
N TRP A 108 -13.79 -10.98 11.83
CA TRP A 108 -13.28 -9.82 11.12
C TRP A 108 -13.80 -9.73 9.67
N ASN A 109 -14.38 -10.82 9.16
CA ASN A 109 -14.86 -10.91 7.79
C ASN A 109 -16.38 -10.62 7.72
N PRO A 110 -16.81 -9.50 7.11
CA PRO A 110 -18.22 -9.14 7.04
C PRO A 110 -19.07 -10.12 6.20
N LEU A 111 -18.46 -10.90 5.30
CA LEU A 111 -19.17 -11.95 4.58
C LEU A 111 -19.58 -13.10 5.51
N GLN A 112 -18.76 -13.42 6.51
CA GLN A 112 -19.12 -14.41 7.52
C GLN A 112 -20.28 -13.92 8.39
N VAL A 113 -20.31 -12.63 8.73
CA VAL A 113 -21.45 -12.01 9.43
C VAL A 113 -22.72 -12.09 8.59
N ALA A 114 -22.64 -11.75 7.29
CA ALA A 114 -23.79 -11.85 6.41
C ALA A 114 -24.34 -13.27 6.32
N ALA A 115 -23.46 -14.29 6.29
CA ALA A 115 -23.87 -15.70 6.25
C ALA A 115 -24.64 -16.17 7.51
N LEU A 116 -24.48 -15.48 8.66
CA LEU A 116 -25.22 -15.77 9.89
C LEU A 116 -26.66 -15.22 9.88
N TRP A 117 -27.03 -14.41 8.89
CA TRP A 117 -28.40 -13.89 8.79
C TRP A 117 -29.41 -14.97 8.41
N ASN A 118 -30.57 -14.99 9.06
CA ASN A 118 -31.64 -15.94 8.72
C ASN A 118 -32.32 -15.67 7.35
N ASN A 119 -32.09 -14.50 6.74
CA ASN A 119 -32.72 -14.10 5.48
C ASN A 119 -31.80 -14.32 4.27
N ARG A 120 -32.13 -15.33 3.45
CA ARG A 120 -31.37 -15.68 2.23
C ARG A 120 -31.29 -14.53 1.21
N ALA A 121 -32.31 -13.69 1.11
CA ALA A 121 -32.29 -12.54 0.21
C ALA A 121 -31.28 -11.49 0.70
N ALA A 122 -31.24 -11.21 2.00
CA ALA A 122 -30.27 -10.29 2.59
C ALA A 122 -28.83 -10.80 2.39
N GLN A 123 -28.60 -12.11 2.58
CA GLN A 123 -27.32 -12.76 2.29
C GLN A 123 -26.89 -12.55 0.83
N PHE A 124 -27.79 -12.80 -0.11
CA PHE A 124 -27.52 -12.65 -1.54
C PHE A 124 -27.13 -11.21 -1.90
N PHE A 125 -27.92 -10.22 -1.46
CA PHE A 125 -27.64 -8.81 -1.76
C PHE A 125 -26.36 -8.31 -1.09
N ALA A 126 -26.05 -8.76 0.13
CA ALA A 126 -24.80 -8.44 0.80
C ALA A 126 -23.58 -9.02 0.05
N ALA A 127 -23.65 -10.31 -0.32
CA ALA A 127 -22.59 -10.95 -1.09
C ALA A 127 -22.41 -10.31 -2.48
N LEU A 128 -23.50 -9.92 -3.13
CA LEU A 128 -23.47 -9.21 -4.41
C LEU A 128 -22.81 -7.82 -4.27
N CYS A 129 -23.16 -7.05 -3.23
CA CYS A 129 -22.52 -5.76 -2.99
C CYS A 129 -21.01 -5.91 -2.73
N TRP A 130 -20.62 -6.90 -1.93
CA TRP A 130 -19.23 -7.20 -1.65
C TRP A 130 -18.45 -7.67 -2.88
N SER A 131 -19.04 -8.51 -3.72
CA SER A 131 -18.39 -8.98 -4.95
C SER A 131 -18.17 -7.84 -5.94
N LEU A 132 -19.17 -6.97 -6.13
CA LEU A 132 -19.04 -5.77 -6.96
C LEU A 132 -17.96 -4.81 -6.42
N ALA A 133 -17.89 -4.65 -5.09
CA ALA A 133 -16.86 -3.84 -4.45
C ALA A 133 -15.45 -4.44 -4.68
N ALA A 134 -15.29 -5.74 -4.45
CA ALA A 134 -14.02 -6.44 -4.66
C ALA A 134 -13.54 -6.36 -6.11
N ILE A 135 -14.44 -6.56 -7.09
CA ILE A 135 -14.13 -6.41 -8.51
C ILE A 135 -13.71 -4.97 -8.81
N GLY A 136 -14.46 -3.98 -8.33
CA GLY A 136 -14.18 -2.57 -8.58
C GLY A 136 -12.82 -2.11 -8.02
N THR A 137 -12.49 -2.52 -6.79
CA THR A 137 -11.20 -2.20 -6.18
C THR A 137 -10.06 -2.91 -6.88
N ASN A 138 -10.18 -4.21 -7.18
CA ASN A 138 -9.10 -4.95 -7.85
C ASN A 138 -8.84 -4.45 -9.28
N LEU A 139 -9.90 -4.12 -10.02
CA LEU A 139 -9.77 -3.57 -11.36
C LEU A 139 -9.11 -2.20 -11.35
N SER A 140 -9.50 -1.30 -10.43
CA SER A 140 -8.96 0.06 -10.37
C SER A 140 -7.56 0.11 -9.77
N ALA A 141 -7.33 -0.51 -8.62
CA ALA A 141 -6.09 -0.38 -7.84
C ALA A 141 -4.95 -1.28 -8.35
N ASN A 142 -5.26 -2.54 -8.68
CA ASN A 142 -4.25 -3.57 -8.87
C ASN A 142 -4.01 -3.87 -10.35
N SER A 143 -5.08 -4.00 -11.14
CA SER A 143 -4.97 -4.36 -12.56
C SER A 143 -4.32 -3.26 -13.39
N VAL A 144 -4.62 -1.99 -13.12
CA VAL A 144 -4.04 -0.85 -13.86
C VAL A 144 -2.52 -0.78 -13.67
N SER A 145 -2.05 -0.80 -12.42
CA SER A 145 -0.64 -0.72 -12.08
C SER A 145 0.16 -1.87 -12.70
N PHE A 146 -0.31 -3.12 -12.51
CA PHE A 146 0.34 -4.30 -13.08
C PHE A 146 0.39 -4.26 -14.62
N SER A 147 -0.68 -3.77 -15.25
CA SER A 147 -0.74 -3.65 -16.71
C SER A 147 0.23 -2.61 -17.24
N ASN A 148 0.43 -1.50 -16.51
CA ASN A 148 1.41 -0.47 -16.87
C ASN A 148 2.84 -1.01 -16.76
N ASP A 149 3.17 -1.69 -15.66
CA ASP A 149 4.49 -2.30 -15.46
C ASP A 149 4.84 -3.29 -16.57
N LEU A 150 3.89 -4.16 -16.91
CA LEU A 150 4.10 -5.18 -17.93
C LEU A 150 4.19 -4.58 -19.35
N SER A 151 3.48 -3.48 -19.60
CA SER A 151 3.58 -2.74 -20.86
C SER A 151 4.93 -2.03 -21.01
N LEU A 152 5.57 -1.63 -19.90
CA LEU A 152 6.92 -1.07 -19.91
C LEU A 152 7.99 -2.14 -20.17
N TRP A 153 7.83 -3.34 -19.60
CA TRP A 153 8.78 -4.43 -19.80
C TRP A 153 8.69 -5.09 -21.19
N PHE A 154 7.47 -5.24 -21.71
CA PHE A 154 7.22 -5.91 -23.00
C PHE A 154 6.35 -5.07 -23.94
N PRO A 155 6.79 -3.85 -24.33
CA PRO A 155 5.97 -2.89 -25.06
C PRO A 155 5.52 -3.39 -26.45
N ARG A 156 6.26 -4.33 -27.06
CA ARG A 156 5.91 -4.91 -28.35
C ARG A 156 4.76 -5.93 -28.28
N TYR A 157 4.57 -6.57 -27.12
CA TYR A 157 3.67 -7.73 -26.99
C TYR A 157 2.44 -7.44 -26.13
N ILE A 158 2.59 -6.56 -25.15
CA ILE A 158 1.62 -6.33 -24.10
C ILE A 158 1.14 -4.90 -24.15
N ASN A 159 -0.18 -4.76 -24.29
CA ASN A 159 -0.90 -3.51 -24.09
C ASN A 159 -1.66 -3.59 -22.76
N ALA A 160 -2.18 -2.46 -22.29
CA ALA A 160 -2.88 -2.39 -21.01
C ALA A 160 -4.00 -3.44 -20.86
N ARG A 161 -4.74 -3.74 -21.94
CA ARG A 161 -5.80 -4.76 -21.92
C ARG A 161 -5.24 -6.18 -21.76
N ARG A 162 -4.19 -6.53 -22.50
CA ARG A 162 -3.52 -7.83 -22.39
C ARG A 162 -2.87 -8.00 -21.01
N GLY A 163 -2.27 -6.93 -20.48
CA GLY A 163 -1.71 -6.92 -19.13
C GLY A 163 -2.76 -7.24 -18.05
N ALA A 164 -3.97 -6.69 -18.19
CA ALA A 164 -5.06 -6.95 -17.25
C ALA A 164 -5.51 -8.42 -17.25
N TYR A 165 -5.52 -9.08 -18.42
CA TYR A 165 -5.82 -10.52 -18.50
C TYR A 165 -4.73 -11.38 -17.84
N VAL A 166 -3.45 -11.03 -18.08
CA VAL A 166 -2.33 -11.72 -17.41
C VAL A 166 -2.41 -11.55 -15.89
N CYS A 167 -2.72 -10.35 -15.42
CA CYS A 167 -2.95 -10.06 -14.00
C CYS A 167 -4.04 -10.96 -13.42
N ALA A 168 -5.18 -11.10 -14.12
CA ALA A 168 -6.30 -11.92 -13.65
C ALA A 168 -5.92 -13.41 -13.52
N VAL A 169 -5.20 -13.97 -14.50
CA VAL A 169 -4.74 -15.36 -14.47
C VAL A 169 -3.75 -15.58 -13.33
N LEU A 170 -2.72 -14.73 -13.21
CA LEU A 170 -1.72 -14.84 -12.14
C LEU A 170 -2.33 -14.67 -10.76
N SER A 171 -3.34 -13.80 -10.60
CA SER A 171 -4.04 -13.61 -9.33
C SER A 171 -4.72 -14.89 -8.84
N ILE A 172 -5.32 -15.67 -9.76
CA ILE A 172 -5.94 -16.96 -9.42
C ILE A 172 -4.87 -18.01 -9.10
N LEU A 173 -3.81 -18.07 -9.92
CA LEU A 173 -2.71 -19.02 -9.73
C LEU A 173 -1.93 -18.82 -8.43
N SER A 174 -1.94 -17.59 -7.90
CA SER A 174 -1.31 -17.26 -6.62
C SER A 174 -2.06 -17.86 -5.42
N CYS A 175 -3.26 -18.43 -5.62
CA CYS A 175 -4.10 -19.07 -4.61
C CYS A 175 -4.21 -18.25 -3.30
N PRO A 176 -4.65 -16.97 -3.37
CA PRO A 176 -4.59 -16.04 -2.23
C PRO A 176 -5.47 -16.47 -1.04
N TRP A 177 -6.45 -17.35 -1.26
CA TRP A 177 -7.33 -17.86 -0.21
C TRP A 177 -6.56 -18.57 0.91
N TYR A 178 -5.45 -19.27 0.62
CA TYR A 178 -4.65 -19.93 1.66
C TYR A 178 -4.09 -18.96 2.70
N ILE A 179 -3.78 -17.72 2.31
CA ILE A 179 -3.27 -16.69 3.23
C ILE A 179 -4.42 -16.06 4.02
N GLN A 180 -5.63 -16.05 3.46
CA GLN A 180 -6.81 -15.42 4.06
C GLN A 180 -7.54 -16.33 5.07
N GLU A 181 -7.30 -17.64 5.06
CA GLU A 181 -7.91 -18.59 6.00
C GLU A 181 -7.62 -18.24 7.47
N ASP A 182 -6.43 -17.69 7.76
CA ASP A 182 -5.99 -17.40 9.13
C ASP A 182 -5.56 -15.93 9.30
N ALA A 183 -6.04 -15.29 10.38
CA ALA A 183 -5.78 -13.89 10.67
C ALA A 183 -4.30 -13.64 11.04
N ALA A 184 -3.64 -14.60 11.70
CA ALA A 184 -2.23 -14.48 12.04
C ALA A 184 -1.35 -14.58 10.79
N SER A 185 -1.66 -15.54 9.91
CA SER A 185 -1.02 -15.70 8.61
C SER A 185 -1.19 -14.46 7.72
N PHE A 186 -2.39 -13.89 7.66
CA PHE A 186 -2.67 -12.66 6.93
C PHE A 186 -1.89 -11.46 7.47
N SER A 187 -1.86 -11.29 8.79
CA SER A 187 -1.13 -10.19 9.44
C SER A 187 0.39 -10.30 9.23
N SER A 188 0.92 -11.53 9.28
CA SER A 188 2.33 -11.81 9.03
C SER A 188 2.72 -11.51 7.58
N PHE A 189 1.86 -11.90 6.63
CA PHE A 189 2.03 -11.55 5.22
C PHE A 189 2.06 -10.04 4.99
N LEU A 190 1.11 -9.28 5.56
CA LEU A 190 1.07 -7.83 5.45
C LEU A 190 2.31 -7.15 6.06
N GLY A 191 2.80 -7.64 7.19
CA GLY A 191 4.02 -7.14 7.81
C GLY A 191 5.25 -7.38 6.93
N GLY A 192 5.40 -8.58 6.37
CA GLY A 192 6.49 -8.90 5.44
C GLY A 192 6.40 -8.06 4.16
N TYR A 193 5.19 -7.88 3.63
CA TYR A 193 4.96 -7.07 2.45
C TYR A 193 5.33 -5.59 2.66
N SER A 194 5.00 -5.05 3.83
CA SER A 194 5.33 -3.67 4.24
C SER A 194 6.83 -3.42 4.28
N LEU A 195 7.63 -4.39 4.74
CA LEU A 195 9.09 -4.30 4.80
C LEU A 195 9.73 -4.06 3.41
N PHE A 196 9.33 -4.87 2.42
CA PHE A 196 9.87 -4.76 1.06
C PHE A 196 9.45 -3.44 0.41
N LEU A 197 8.17 -3.10 0.49
CA LEU A 197 7.64 -1.88 -0.12
C LEU A 197 8.17 -0.61 0.58
N GLY A 198 8.34 -0.64 1.90
CA GLY A 198 8.94 0.47 2.65
C GLY A 198 10.38 0.73 2.22
N SER A 199 11.14 -0.35 1.96
CA SER A 199 12.52 -0.23 1.47
C SER A 199 12.57 0.43 0.09
N LEU A 200 11.67 0.09 -0.82
CA LEU A 200 11.54 0.75 -2.13
C LEU A 200 11.13 2.22 -1.99
N ALA A 201 10.13 2.50 -1.14
CA ALA A 201 9.65 3.85 -0.89
C ALA A 201 10.77 4.77 -0.39
N GLY A 202 11.59 4.32 0.55
CA GLY A 202 12.73 5.08 1.06
C GLY A 202 13.74 5.45 -0.03
N ILE A 203 14.07 4.51 -0.92
CA ILE A 203 14.99 4.76 -2.05
C ILE A 203 14.39 5.78 -3.01
N ILE A 204 13.13 5.60 -3.42
CA ILE A 204 12.44 6.49 -4.36
C ILE A 204 12.34 7.92 -3.82
N ILE A 205 11.97 8.07 -2.54
CA ILE A 205 11.85 9.38 -1.88
C ILE A 205 13.21 10.08 -1.88
N VAL A 206 14.27 9.40 -1.47
CA VAL A 206 15.62 9.99 -1.38
C VAL A 206 16.18 10.30 -2.78
N ASP A 207 15.99 9.40 -3.75
CA ASP A 207 16.47 9.61 -5.13
C ASP A 207 15.83 10.87 -5.73
N TYR A 208 14.50 10.97 -5.67
CA TYR A 208 13.79 12.08 -6.30
C TYR A 208 13.95 13.40 -5.55
N TRP A 209 13.71 13.44 -4.23
CA TRP A 209 13.67 14.70 -3.49
C TRP A 209 15.04 15.21 -3.03
N ILE A 210 15.95 14.32 -2.65
CA ILE A 210 17.23 14.70 -2.03
C ILE A 210 18.36 14.69 -3.05
N ILE A 211 18.54 13.58 -3.77
CA ILE A 211 19.66 13.42 -4.72
C ILE A 211 19.41 14.23 -5.98
N ARG A 212 18.25 14.06 -6.62
CA ARG A 212 17.90 14.72 -7.89
C ARG A 212 17.15 16.04 -7.72
N ARG A 213 16.80 16.43 -6.48
CA ARG A 213 16.13 17.71 -6.17
C ARG A 213 14.89 18.00 -7.04
N ARG A 214 14.11 16.95 -7.34
CA ARG A 214 12.92 16.96 -8.22
C ARG A 214 13.19 17.15 -9.71
N GLN A 215 14.44 17.06 -10.15
CA GLN A 215 14.82 17.19 -11.56
C GLN A 215 14.91 15.80 -12.19
N LEU A 216 13.95 15.47 -13.05
CA LEU A 216 13.95 14.24 -13.85
C LEU A 216 13.79 14.59 -15.33
N ARG A 217 14.71 14.08 -16.16
CA ARG A 217 14.63 14.19 -17.61
C ARG A 217 13.90 12.97 -18.17
N VAL A 218 12.64 13.16 -18.57
CA VAL A 218 11.79 12.07 -19.08
C VAL A 218 12.44 11.35 -20.26
N HIS A 219 13.11 12.08 -21.16
CA HIS A 219 13.82 11.47 -22.29
C HIS A 219 14.90 10.47 -21.86
N SER A 220 15.69 10.79 -20.82
CA SER A 220 16.76 9.92 -20.32
C SER A 220 16.23 8.61 -19.73
N LEU A 221 14.98 8.60 -19.22
CA LEU A 221 14.34 7.38 -18.70
C LEU A 221 14.02 6.34 -19.79
N TYR A 222 13.85 6.77 -21.04
CA TYR A 222 13.57 5.91 -22.18
C TYR A 222 14.80 5.65 -23.07
N ASP A 223 15.96 6.22 -22.73
CA ASP A 223 17.20 6.03 -23.47
C ASP A 223 18.06 4.93 -22.82
N PRO A 224 18.34 3.81 -23.52
CA PRO A 224 19.22 2.75 -23.04
C PRO A 224 20.67 3.21 -22.81
N ARG A 225 21.06 4.39 -23.26
CA ARG A 225 22.39 4.99 -23.04
C ARG A 225 22.34 6.22 -22.13
N GLY A 226 21.17 6.54 -21.58
CA GLY A 226 20.97 7.68 -20.70
C GLY A 226 21.64 7.54 -19.33
N THR A 227 21.56 8.59 -18.55
CA THR A 227 22.11 8.68 -17.18
C THR A 227 21.55 7.61 -16.22
N HIS A 228 20.40 7.04 -16.55
CA HIS A 228 19.73 5.98 -15.78
C HIS A 228 20.18 4.56 -16.15
N PHE A 229 21.11 4.38 -17.10
CA PHE A 229 21.61 3.05 -17.45
C PHE A 229 22.59 2.48 -16.41
N PHE A 230 23.20 3.32 -15.56
CA PHE A 230 24.12 2.90 -14.49
C PHE A 230 25.13 1.81 -14.93
N THR A 231 25.31 0.75 -14.14
CA THR A 231 26.15 -0.40 -14.48
C THR A 231 25.31 -1.46 -15.19
N ARG A 232 25.26 -1.40 -16.53
CA ARG A 232 24.56 -2.37 -17.41
C ARG A 232 23.05 -2.49 -17.13
N GLY A 233 22.39 -1.37 -16.81
CA GLY A 233 20.96 -1.30 -16.47
C GLY A 233 20.66 -1.44 -14.98
N PHE A 234 21.66 -1.69 -14.13
CA PHE A 234 21.47 -1.89 -12.69
C PHE A 234 22.09 -0.77 -11.86
N ASN A 235 21.32 -0.22 -10.92
CA ASN A 235 21.83 0.67 -9.89
C ASN A 235 22.22 -0.13 -8.64
N LEU A 236 23.49 -0.53 -8.55
CA LEU A 236 24.01 -1.31 -7.41
C LEU A 236 23.80 -0.62 -6.05
N ARG A 237 23.75 0.72 -6.03
CA ARG A 237 23.52 1.51 -4.81
C ARG A 237 22.10 1.32 -4.30
N ALA A 238 21.13 1.30 -5.21
CA ALA A 238 19.72 1.04 -4.88
C ALA A 238 19.52 -0.40 -4.40
N PHE A 239 20.16 -1.40 -5.04
CA PHE A 239 20.09 -2.79 -4.57
C PHE A 239 20.70 -2.98 -3.18
N ALA A 240 21.88 -2.40 -2.93
CA ALA A 240 22.51 -2.44 -1.61
C ALA A 240 21.61 -1.77 -0.55
N ALA A 241 21.08 -0.58 -0.84
CA ALA A 241 20.15 0.12 0.04
C ALA A 241 18.86 -0.68 0.31
N PHE A 242 18.32 -1.37 -0.69
CA PHE A 242 17.14 -2.21 -0.56
C PHE A 242 17.40 -3.39 0.38
N ILE A 243 18.51 -4.12 0.19
CA ILE A 243 18.90 -5.24 1.06
C ILE A 243 19.15 -4.74 2.49
N CYS A 244 19.85 -3.62 2.66
CA CYS A 244 20.09 -3.03 3.97
C CYS A 244 18.80 -2.56 4.67
N GLY A 245 17.79 -2.09 3.93
CA GLY A 245 16.48 -1.74 4.48
C GLY A 245 15.70 -2.96 4.98
N ILE A 246 15.87 -4.10 4.30
CA ILE A 246 15.19 -5.35 4.64
C ILE A 246 15.82 -6.05 5.85
N ALA A 247 17.15 -6.09 5.88
CA ALA A 247 17.92 -6.92 6.79
C ALA A 247 17.54 -6.78 8.29
N PRO A 248 17.34 -5.57 8.85
CA PRO A 248 17.02 -5.40 10.27
C PRO A 248 15.70 -6.06 10.69
N ASN A 249 14.72 -6.15 9.79
CA ASN A 249 13.39 -6.67 10.09
C ASN A 249 13.24 -8.17 9.77
N LEU A 250 14.22 -8.79 9.09
CA LEU A 250 14.18 -10.21 8.76
C LEU A 250 14.01 -11.14 9.98
N PRO A 251 14.69 -10.91 11.13
CA PRO A 251 14.49 -11.78 12.28
C PRO A 251 13.07 -11.68 12.85
N GLY A 252 12.47 -10.49 12.86
CA GLY A 252 11.08 -10.30 13.29
C GLY A 252 10.07 -10.91 12.31
N LEU A 253 10.33 -10.85 11.00
CA LEU A 253 9.55 -11.57 9.99
C LEU A 253 9.64 -13.09 10.20
N ALA A 254 10.84 -13.62 10.46
CA ALA A 254 11.01 -15.04 10.74
C ALA A 254 10.18 -15.48 11.96
N ASN A 255 10.13 -14.66 13.02
CA ASN A 255 9.26 -14.91 14.17
C ASN A 255 7.77 -14.94 13.79
N ALA A 256 7.32 -13.98 12.97
CA ALA A 256 5.95 -13.94 12.48
C ALA A 256 5.59 -15.18 11.64
N CYS A 257 6.57 -15.77 10.93
CA CYS A 257 6.40 -17.02 10.19
C CYS A 257 6.53 -18.29 11.04
N GLY A 258 6.60 -18.19 12.38
CA GLY A 258 6.62 -19.33 13.29
C GLY A 258 8.01 -19.75 13.79
N GLN A 259 9.07 -18.99 13.50
CA GLN A 259 10.41 -19.28 14.03
C GLN A 259 10.51 -18.90 15.52
N SER A 260 10.92 -19.86 16.34
CA SER A 260 11.21 -19.65 17.76
C SER A 260 12.66 -19.16 18.00
N GLY A 261 12.90 -18.49 19.12
CA GLY A 261 14.26 -18.08 19.54
C GLY A 261 14.74 -16.74 18.97
N VAL A 262 13.82 -15.92 18.46
CA VAL A 262 14.15 -14.58 17.96
C VAL A 262 14.30 -13.59 19.12
N PRO A 263 15.33 -12.72 19.13
CA PRO A 263 15.48 -11.70 20.16
C PRO A 263 14.26 -10.77 20.23
N VAL A 264 13.80 -10.48 21.45
CA VAL A 264 12.64 -9.61 21.70
C VAL A 264 12.80 -8.23 21.02
N GLY A 265 14.02 -7.69 21.01
CA GLY A 265 14.32 -6.43 20.34
C GLY A 265 14.05 -6.46 18.83
N ALA A 266 14.23 -7.59 18.15
CA ALA A 266 13.94 -7.73 16.73
C ALA A 266 12.42 -7.83 16.46
N VAL A 267 11.67 -8.43 17.38
CA VAL A 267 10.19 -8.44 17.34
C VAL A 267 9.66 -7.01 17.51
N TYR A 268 10.25 -6.23 18.41
CA TYR A 268 9.90 -4.82 18.58
C TYR A 268 10.29 -3.98 17.37
N LEU A 269 11.45 -4.22 16.76
CA LEU A 269 11.83 -3.50 15.55
C LEU A 269 10.86 -3.77 14.39
N TYR A 270 10.38 -5.01 14.27
CA TYR A 270 9.40 -5.40 13.27
C TYR A 270 8.04 -4.72 13.44
N SER A 271 7.68 -4.30 14.66
CA SER A 271 6.48 -3.45 14.88
C SER A 271 6.54 -2.13 14.11
N LEU A 272 7.75 -1.66 13.82
CA LEU A 272 8.06 -0.44 13.06
C LEU A 272 8.59 -0.74 11.67
N SER A 273 8.34 -1.97 11.15
CA SER A 273 9.00 -2.46 9.93
C SER A 273 8.91 -1.47 8.77
N TRP A 274 7.74 -0.85 8.53
CA TRP A 274 7.56 0.17 7.50
C TRP A 274 8.52 1.37 7.67
N LEU A 275 8.55 1.99 8.84
CA LEU A 275 9.37 3.17 9.13
C LEU A 275 10.86 2.85 9.11
N VAL A 276 11.25 1.74 9.74
CA VAL A 276 12.64 1.28 9.78
C VAL A 276 13.13 1.03 8.35
N SER A 277 12.32 0.36 7.52
CA SER A 277 12.69 0.07 6.13
C SER A 277 12.92 1.33 5.31
N ILE A 278 12.02 2.32 5.42
CA ILE A 278 12.15 3.61 4.72
C ILE A 278 13.41 4.35 5.15
N LEU A 279 13.62 4.48 6.46
CA LEU A 279 14.72 5.28 7.00
C LEU A 279 16.08 4.62 6.72
N VAL A 280 16.18 3.30 6.89
CA VAL A 280 17.43 2.57 6.66
C VAL A 280 17.74 2.53 5.16
N SER A 281 16.79 2.17 4.30
CA SER A 281 17.05 2.13 2.85
C SER A 281 17.35 3.53 2.30
N GLY A 282 16.59 4.54 2.71
CA GLY A 282 16.79 5.93 2.30
C GLY A 282 18.15 6.47 2.77
N GLY A 283 18.51 6.24 4.04
CA GLY A 283 19.78 6.66 4.62
C GLY A 283 20.98 5.99 3.96
N VAL A 284 20.91 4.68 3.73
CA VAL A 284 21.98 3.93 3.03
C VAL A 284 22.10 4.40 1.59
N TYR A 285 20.99 4.57 0.88
CA TYR A 285 21.01 5.07 -0.50
C TYR A 285 21.63 6.47 -0.58
N TRP A 286 21.23 7.37 0.32
CA TRP A 286 21.81 8.72 0.41
C TRP A 286 23.31 8.68 0.67
N GLY A 287 23.77 7.86 1.62
CA GLY A 287 25.18 7.69 1.95
C GLY A 287 25.99 7.14 0.76
N LEU A 288 25.46 6.12 0.07
CA LEU A 288 26.11 5.55 -1.11
C LEU A 288 26.17 6.56 -2.27
N CYS A 289 25.12 7.36 -2.47
CA CYS A 289 25.10 8.41 -3.49
C CYS A 289 26.01 9.61 -3.14
N LYS A 290 26.31 9.84 -1.86
CA LYS A 290 27.32 10.81 -1.42
C LYS A 290 28.75 10.35 -1.72
N VAL A 291 29.05 9.07 -1.49
CA VAL A 291 30.38 8.50 -1.74
C VAL A 291 30.61 8.26 -3.23
N TRP A 292 29.57 7.81 -3.93
CA TRP A 292 29.57 7.60 -5.37
C TRP A 292 28.45 8.42 -6.00
N PRO A 293 28.73 9.65 -6.47
CA PRO A 293 27.73 10.53 -7.06
C PRO A 293 26.99 9.89 -8.24
N VAL A 294 25.70 10.16 -8.33
CA VAL A 294 24.89 9.84 -9.51
C VAL A 294 25.08 10.99 -10.50
N ALA A 295 25.22 10.68 -11.79
CA ALA A 295 25.12 11.70 -12.82
C ALA A 295 23.69 12.26 -12.79
N VAL A 296 23.56 13.50 -12.33
CA VAL A 296 22.33 14.28 -12.45
C VAL A 296 22.45 14.99 -13.80
N ASP A 297 21.41 14.88 -14.62
CA ASP A 297 21.34 15.60 -15.88
C ASP A 297 21.27 17.11 -15.59
N ASP A 298 22.42 17.80 -15.58
CA ASP A 298 22.48 19.27 -15.55
C ASP A 298 22.45 19.82 -16.99
N ASP A 299 21.55 20.78 -17.19
CA ASP A 299 21.38 21.73 -18.32
C ASP A 299 20.81 21.30 -19.71
N GLU A 300 20.08 22.28 -20.29
CA GLU A 300 19.58 22.51 -21.67
C GLU A 300 18.38 21.73 -22.24
N GLY A 301 17.59 21.04 -21.44
CA GLY A 301 16.36 20.42 -21.98
C GLY A 301 15.28 20.17 -20.95
N GLY A 302 14.28 21.05 -20.93
CA GLY A 302 12.98 20.91 -20.27
C GLY A 302 13.01 20.13 -18.95
N ILE A 303 13.38 20.81 -17.86
CA ILE A 303 13.32 20.24 -16.51
C ILE A 303 11.84 20.09 -16.14
N TRP A 304 11.39 18.85 -15.93
CA TRP A 304 10.01 18.57 -15.52
C TRP A 304 9.86 18.76 -14.01
N GLU A 305 9.54 19.98 -13.57
CA GLU A 305 9.22 20.30 -12.18
C GLU A 305 7.73 20.02 -11.91
N GLY A 306 7.35 18.73 -11.83
CA GLY A 306 5.96 18.33 -11.62
C GLY A 306 5.03 18.67 -12.80
N VAL A 307 3.78 19.05 -12.50
CA VAL A 307 2.72 19.32 -13.51
C VAL A 307 2.95 20.64 -14.27
N GLU A 308 3.87 21.49 -13.82
CA GLU A 308 4.19 22.74 -14.50
C GLU A 308 5.44 22.56 -15.37
N VAL A 309 5.21 22.53 -16.69
CA VAL A 309 6.27 22.62 -17.68
C VAL A 309 6.86 24.02 -17.59
N THR A 310 7.99 24.17 -16.90
CA THR A 310 8.74 25.42 -16.96
C THR A 310 9.62 25.36 -18.22
N THR A 311 9.03 25.65 -19.38
CA THR A 311 9.80 26.00 -20.58
C THR A 311 10.44 27.37 -20.34
N LYS A 312 11.62 27.39 -19.73
CA LYS A 312 12.55 28.48 -19.99
C LYS A 312 13.12 28.26 -21.40
N GLU A 313 13.12 29.32 -22.21
CA GLU A 313 13.70 29.42 -23.57
C GLU A 313 12.79 29.05 -24.76
N VAL A 314 11.81 29.91 -25.05
CA VAL A 314 11.40 30.20 -26.46
C VAL A 314 11.26 31.72 -26.71
N GLU A 315 11.44 32.60 -25.72
CA GLU A 315 11.09 34.02 -25.87
C GLU A 315 12.23 34.93 -26.41
N ASN A 316 13.37 34.39 -26.84
CA ASN A 316 14.51 35.20 -27.32
C ASN A 316 14.87 35.04 -28.80
N SER A 317 13.99 34.47 -29.62
CA SER A 317 14.18 34.42 -31.09
C SER A 317 13.03 35.04 -31.88
N ALA A 318 12.37 36.06 -31.30
CA ALA A 318 11.39 36.90 -31.97
C ALA A 318 11.77 38.38 -31.83
N HIS A 319 12.97 38.74 -32.32
CA HIS A 319 13.33 40.09 -32.72
C HIS A 319 14.25 40.03 -33.94
#